data_AF-A0A846PZ06-F1
#
_entry.id   AF-A0A846PZ06-F1
#
_cell.length_a   1.000
_cell.length_b   1.000
_cell.length_c   1.000
_cell.angle_alpha   90.00
_cell.angle_beta   90.00
_cell.angle_gamma   90.00
#
_symmetry.space_group_name_H-M   'P 1'
#
loop_
_entity.id
_entity.type
_entity.pdbx_description
1 polymer ?
#
loop_
_entity_poly.entity_id
_entity_poly.type
_entity_poly.pdbx_seq_one_letter_code
_entity_poly.pdbx_strand_id
1 'polypeptide(L)'
;MIADTIHEHLKDIQTTKIKKLISKPTIIDPSETLSSVINKINRNKSYDAFCMNGKTTLSTNILSLLNAKNITSMKVEPYLSPVPYVSPNATIQRAAHIMTHYRTREVPVVKNNQIIGVVTAKKIIKTLSSKDNRWIKANLIYTQNPVTVTSNESLSTARRIMTGKKIDHLPVVTKDKIKQVLTSNHLIEAIIPKESLGRLSRGSNRVNKLESQIGNIGSTRIPQCSPNDDLNKILKSMLRSDTTCCLVNLWDNLQGIITFKDILGLLASKVETPIPLYIVGLPDDQRNSDLITSKFEKTLKRLQQTYSEIHEARVSIKKQRSGGTKEGKFDVTIMVTTSHHTPLIYKSVGFDLSAVLEELSQKLLRNLAKRAKRRSKTSIRKMGIPVF
;
A
#
# COMPACT_ATOMS: atom_id res chain seq x y z
N MET A 1 -16.35 -4.59 18.07
CA MET A 1 -16.78 -3.42 18.86
C MET A 1 -16.31 -2.11 18.24
N ILE A 2 -15.15 -1.46 18.53
CA ILE A 2 -14.90 -0.12 17.91
C ILE A 2 -14.66 -0.15 16.38
N ALA A 3 -14.24 -1.26 15.76
CA ALA A 3 -14.12 -1.35 14.30
C ALA A 3 -15.50 -1.36 13.63
N ASP A 4 -16.49 -1.97 14.28
CA ASP A 4 -17.88 -1.95 13.85
C ASP A 4 -18.49 -0.58 14.07
N THR A 5 -18.21 0.05 15.21
CA THR A 5 -18.57 1.45 15.49
C THR A 5 -17.95 2.41 14.46
N ILE A 6 -16.66 2.25 14.12
CA ILE A 6 -16.00 3.05 13.09
C ILE A 6 -16.67 2.86 11.74
N HIS A 7 -16.98 1.61 11.39
CA HIS A 7 -17.64 1.30 10.14
C HIS A 7 -19.04 1.93 10.06
N GLU A 8 -19.85 1.84 11.11
CA GLU A 8 -21.17 2.46 11.17
C GLU A 8 -21.10 3.97 11.03
N HIS A 9 -20.20 4.62 11.77
CA HIS A 9 -20.05 6.08 11.74
C HIS A 9 -19.48 6.60 10.42
N LEU A 10 -18.71 5.79 9.68
CA LEU A 10 -18.11 6.18 8.40
C LEU A 10 -18.84 5.60 7.18
N LYS A 11 -19.95 4.89 7.37
CA LYS A 11 -20.67 4.18 6.30
C LYS A 11 -21.14 5.13 5.20
N ASP A 12 -21.57 6.33 5.56
CA ASP A 12 -22.03 7.37 4.63
C ASP A 12 -20.89 7.80 3.67
N ILE A 13 -19.69 8.04 4.19
CA ILE A 13 -18.51 8.38 3.40
C ILE A 13 -18.07 7.16 2.60
N GLN A 14 -17.98 5.99 3.23
CA GLN A 14 -17.54 4.75 2.59
C GLN A 14 -18.36 4.44 1.34
N THR A 15 -19.69 4.59 1.41
CA THR A 15 -20.61 4.30 0.29
C THR A 15 -20.72 5.42 -0.74
N THR A 16 -20.19 6.61 -0.45
CA THR A 16 -20.20 7.75 -1.38
C THR A 16 -19.52 7.39 -2.70
N LYS A 17 -20.17 7.75 -3.81
CA LYS A 17 -19.66 7.51 -5.17
C LYS A 17 -18.49 8.44 -5.51
N ILE A 18 -17.46 7.88 -6.13
CA ILE A 18 -16.25 8.63 -6.47
C ILE A 18 -16.39 9.57 -7.66
N LYS A 19 -17.51 9.52 -8.41
CA LYS A 19 -17.73 10.26 -9.67
C LYS A 19 -17.39 11.76 -9.55
N LYS A 20 -17.78 12.39 -8.43
CA LYS A 20 -17.50 13.82 -8.17
C LYS A 20 -16.06 14.11 -7.72
N LEU A 21 -15.28 13.08 -7.41
CA LEU A 21 -13.89 13.17 -6.94
C LEU A 21 -12.88 12.92 -8.05
N ILE A 22 -13.31 12.52 -9.24
CA ILE A 22 -12.43 12.23 -10.38
C ILE A 22 -11.64 13.50 -10.75
N SER A 23 -10.36 13.33 -11.03
CA SER A 23 -9.41 14.38 -11.44
C SER A 23 -8.64 13.92 -12.67
N LYS A 24 -7.98 14.85 -13.36
CA LYS A 24 -7.09 14.52 -14.48
C LYS A 24 -5.96 13.59 -14.03
N PRO A 25 -5.68 12.49 -14.74
CA PRO A 25 -4.59 11.58 -14.41
C PRO A 25 -3.27 12.08 -14.97
N THR A 26 -2.15 11.68 -14.37
CA THR A 26 -0.83 11.77 -15.01
C THR A 26 -0.59 10.50 -15.80
N ILE A 27 -0.74 10.59 -17.12
CA ILE A 27 -0.50 9.47 -18.04
C ILE A 27 0.94 9.51 -18.56
N ILE A 28 1.57 8.34 -18.60
CA ILE A 28 2.93 8.13 -19.08
C ILE A 28 2.97 6.99 -20.10
N ASP A 29 4.05 6.95 -20.87
CA ASP A 29 4.40 5.81 -21.72
C ASP A 29 5.55 4.99 -21.07
N PRO A 30 5.52 3.64 -21.11
CA PRO A 30 6.59 2.81 -20.54
C PRO A 30 8.00 3.13 -21.08
N SER A 31 8.09 3.62 -22.31
CA SER A 31 9.36 4.00 -22.95
C SER A 31 9.89 5.38 -22.52
N GLU A 32 9.17 6.13 -21.68
CA GLU A 32 9.67 7.39 -21.14
C GLU A 32 10.84 7.19 -20.18
N THR A 33 11.69 8.21 -20.06
CA THR A 33 12.74 8.23 -19.04
C THR A 33 12.15 8.55 -17.66
N LEU A 34 12.82 8.08 -16.61
CA LEU A 34 12.45 8.39 -15.23
C LEU A 34 12.41 9.91 -14.98
N SER A 35 13.38 10.67 -15.52
CA SER A 35 13.43 12.12 -15.43
C SER A 35 12.21 12.82 -16.05
N SER A 36 11.77 12.37 -17.23
CA SER A 36 10.52 12.86 -17.87
C SER A 36 9.31 12.59 -16.98
N VAL A 37 9.19 11.37 -16.46
CA VAL A 37 8.07 10.98 -15.60
C VAL A 37 8.05 11.77 -14.29
N ILE A 38 9.21 11.96 -13.64
CA ILE A 38 9.34 12.78 -12.42
C ILE A 38 8.91 14.24 -12.72
N ASN A 39 9.36 14.80 -13.84
CA ASN A 39 8.96 16.13 -14.27
C ASN A 39 7.44 16.23 -14.49
N LYS A 40 6.81 15.22 -15.11
CA LYS A 40 5.35 15.16 -15.27
C LYS A 40 4.62 15.10 -13.93
N ILE A 41 5.04 14.23 -13.02
CA ILE A 41 4.47 14.11 -11.67
C ILE A 41 4.53 15.46 -10.94
N ASN A 42 5.70 16.11 -10.96
CA ASN A 42 5.91 17.40 -10.29
C ASN A 42 5.10 18.54 -10.92
N ARG A 43 5.11 18.67 -12.26
CA ARG A 43 4.34 19.70 -12.99
C ARG A 43 2.84 19.56 -12.74
N ASN A 44 2.34 18.33 -12.72
CA ASN A 44 0.92 18.05 -12.52
C ASN A 44 0.52 18.05 -11.03
N LYS A 45 1.48 18.17 -10.11
CA LYS A 45 1.28 18.03 -8.66
C LYS A 45 0.55 16.72 -8.31
N SER A 46 0.88 15.65 -9.03
CA SER A 46 0.34 14.30 -8.81
C SER A 46 1.19 13.53 -7.82
N TYR A 47 0.62 12.47 -7.25
CA TYR A 47 1.39 11.53 -6.41
C TYR A 47 1.87 10.30 -7.17
N ASP A 48 1.09 9.86 -8.16
CA ASP A 48 1.34 8.66 -8.94
C ASP A 48 1.20 8.99 -10.45
N ALA A 49 1.84 8.19 -11.29
CA ALA A 49 1.70 8.22 -12.75
C ALA A 49 1.24 6.85 -13.23
N PHE A 50 0.46 6.83 -14.32
CA PHE A 50 -0.24 5.64 -14.79
C PHE A 50 -0.07 5.40 -16.28
N CYS A 51 -0.12 4.14 -16.68
CA CYS A 51 -0.27 3.74 -18.08
C CYS A 51 -1.12 2.47 -18.20
N MET A 52 -1.63 2.21 -19.40
CA MET A 52 -2.32 0.97 -19.73
C MET A 52 -1.35 0.05 -20.47
N ASN A 53 -1.31 -1.22 -20.08
CA ASN A 53 -0.69 -2.30 -20.84
C ASN A 53 -1.77 -3.36 -21.12
N GLY A 54 -2.34 -3.32 -22.32
CA GLY A 54 -3.52 -4.11 -22.67
C GLY A 54 -4.72 -3.79 -21.77
N LYS A 55 -5.13 -4.75 -20.93
CA LYS A 55 -6.22 -4.60 -19.95
C LYS A 55 -5.75 -4.28 -18.53
N THR A 56 -4.43 -4.26 -18.32
CA THR A 56 -3.83 -4.05 -17.01
C THR A 56 -3.42 -2.59 -16.86
N THR A 57 -3.75 -1.97 -15.73
CA THR A 57 -3.22 -0.65 -15.38
C THR A 57 -1.93 -0.80 -14.59
N LEU A 58 -0.90 -0.09 -15.03
CA LEU A 58 0.37 0.01 -14.34
C LEU A 58 0.52 1.38 -13.69
N SER A 59 1.28 1.46 -12.60
CA SER A 59 1.55 2.70 -11.89
C SER A 59 2.98 2.79 -11.40
N THR A 60 3.42 4.02 -11.14
CA THR A 60 4.66 4.30 -10.41
C THR A 60 4.54 5.63 -9.65
N ASN A 61 5.47 5.89 -8.74
CA ASN A 61 5.55 7.12 -7.97
C ASN A 61 7.01 7.42 -7.58
N ILE A 62 7.27 8.62 -7.07
CA ILE A 62 8.62 9.08 -6.76
C ILE A 62 9.37 8.09 -5.84
N LEU A 63 8.71 7.54 -4.81
CA LEU A 63 9.33 6.56 -3.91
C LEU A 63 9.80 5.30 -4.64
N SER A 64 9.03 4.79 -5.60
CA SER A 64 9.44 3.65 -6.44
C SER A 64 10.61 4.01 -7.36
N LEU A 65 10.57 5.19 -7.99
CA LEU A 65 11.61 5.68 -8.90
C LEU A 65 12.94 5.94 -8.18
N LEU A 66 12.91 6.21 -6.88
CA LEU A 66 14.12 6.28 -6.04
C LEU A 66 14.88 4.96 -5.97
N ASN A 67 14.35 3.82 -6.41
CA ASN A 67 15.16 2.59 -6.52
C ASN A 67 16.11 2.59 -7.73
N ALA A 68 15.99 3.55 -8.64
CA ALA A 68 16.79 3.54 -9.86
C ALA A 68 18.25 3.88 -9.62
N LYS A 69 19.15 3.10 -10.24
CA LYS A 69 20.60 3.37 -10.16
C LYS A 69 20.95 4.71 -10.80
N ASN A 70 20.33 5.02 -11.95
CA ASN A 70 20.47 6.30 -12.64
C ASN A 70 19.11 6.88 -13.02
N ILE A 71 18.66 7.86 -12.24
CA ILE A 71 17.35 8.51 -12.42
C ILE A 71 17.30 9.40 -13.69
N THR A 72 18.44 9.83 -14.21
CA THR A 72 18.44 10.79 -15.33
C THR A 72 18.15 10.15 -16.69
N SER A 73 18.57 8.90 -16.90
CA SER A 73 18.58 8.27 -18.23
C SER A 73 17.81 6.95 -18.33
N MET A 74 17.59 6.24 -17.23
CA MET A 74 16.88 4.95 -17.29
C MET A 74 15.42 5.12 -17.73
N LYS A 75 14.87 4.08 -18.35
CA LYS A 75 13.45 3.99 -18.71
C LYS A 75 12.59 3.73 -17.48
N VAL A 76 11.32 4.16 -17.54
CA VAL A 76 10.36 3.98 -16.44
C VAL A 76 9.80 2.56 -16.36
N GLU A 77 9.72 1.84 -17.49
CA GLU A 77 9.13 0.50 -17.59
C GLU A 77 9.53 -0.48 -16.45
N PRO A 78 10.82 -0.62 -16.06
CA PRO A 78 11.22 -1.54 -14.98
C PRO A 78 10.72 -1.15 -13.58
N TYR A 79 10.20 0.07 -13.42
CA TYR A 79 9.72 0.65 -12.16
C TYR A 79 8.20 0.81 -12.15
N LEU A 80 7.51 0.25 -13.14
CA LEU A 80 6.06 0.15 -13.18
C LEU A 80 5.59 -1.08 -12.39
N SER A 81 4.46 -0.96 -11.71
CA SER A 81 3.82 -2.07 -11.00
C SER A 81 2.32 -2.11 -11.28
N PRO A 82 1.72 -3.30 -11.46
CA PRO A 82 0.28 -3.43 -11.63
C PRO A 82 -0.50 -2.84 -10.44
N VAL A 83 -1.55 -2.08 -10.74
CA VAL A 83 -2.47 -1.54 -9.74
C VAL A 83 -3.92 -1.76 -10.20
N PRO A 84 -4.84 -2.15 -9.30
CA PRO A 84 -6.25 -2.18 -9.63
C PRO A 84 -6.78 -0.79 -9.96
N TYR A 85 -7.68 -0.73 -10.93
CA TYR A 85 -8.48 0.45 -11.21
C TYR A 85 -9.89 0.31 -10.62
N VAL A 86 -10.64 1.40 -10.67
CA VAL A 86 -12.06 1.44 -10.31
C VAL A 86 -12.89 1.98 -11.46
N SER A 87 -14.18 1.62 -11.50
CA SER A 87 -15.13 2.25 -12.43
C SER A 87 -15.58 3.61 -11.90
N PRO A 88 -16.13 4.50 -12.75
CA PRO A 88 -16.61 5.82 -12.31
C PRO A 88 -17.71 5.78 -11.24
N ASN A 89 -18.40 4.64 -11.14
CA ASN A 89 -19.49 4.41 -10.19
C ASN A 89 -19.02 3.66 -8.92
N ALA A 90 -17.71 3.48 -8.73
CA ALA A 90 -17.16 2.89 -7.52
C ALA A 90 -17.36 3.80 -6.30
N THR A 91 -17.08 3.26 -5.11
CA THR A 91 -17.24 3.95 -3.83
C THR A 91 -15.90 4.41 -3.27
N ILE A 92 -15.93 5.36 -2.34
CA ILE A 92 -14.74 5.80 -1.60
C ILE A 92 -14.10 4.63 -0.86
N GLN A 93 -14.88 3.72 -0.27
CA GLN A 93 -14.38 2.53 0.42
C GLN A 93 -13.48 1.69 -0.49
N ARG A 94 -13.91 1.45 -1.73
CA ARG A 94 -13.13 0.68 -2.71
C ARG A 94 -11.83 1.38 -3.08
N ALA A 95 -11.87 2.70 -3.30
CA ALA A 95 -10.68 3.49 -3.59
C ALA A 95 -9.70 3.50 -2.40
N ALA A 96 -10.19 3.73 -1.17
CA ALA A 96 -9.39 3.70 0.05
C ALA A 96 -8.74 2.33 0.28
N HIS A 97 -9.46 1.25 0.03
CA HIS A 97 -8.91 -0.11 0.09
C HIS A 97 -7.75 -0.29 -0.90
N ILE A 98 -7.90 0.14 -2.16
CA ILE A 98 -6.80 0.04 -3.14
C ILE A 98 -5.59 0.89 -2.69
N MET A 99 -5.81 2.14 -2.27
CA MET A 99 -4.72 3.04 -1.81
C MET A 99 -3.94 2.45 -0.63
N THR A 100 -4.66 1.94 0.39
CA THR A 100 -4.03 1.39 1.60
C THR A 100 -3.26 0.10 1.31
N HIS A 101 -3.84 -0.77 0.48
CA HIS A 101 -3.31 -2.09 0.17
C HIS A 101 -2.14 -2.05 -0.79
N TYR A 102 -2.31 -1.35 -1.91
CA TYR A 102 -1.28 -1.21 -2.95
C TYR A 102 -0.28 -0.07 -2.66
N ARG A 103 -0.48 0.65 -1.55
CA ARG A 103 0.37 1.76 -1.10
C ARG A 103 0.49 2.88 -2.14
N THR A 104 -0.58 3.10 -2.91
CA THR A 104 -0.71 4.22 -3.82
C THR A 104 -1.45 5.36 -3.14
N ARG A 105 -1.28 6.59 -3.64
CA ARG A 105 -2.01 7.77 -3.15
C ARG A 105 -3.11 8.19 -4.11
N GLU A 106 -3.07 7.66 -5.31
CA GLU A 106 -4.09 7.81 -6.33
C GLU A 106 -4.56 6.45 -6.83
N VAL A 107 -5.84 6.38 -7.23
CA VAL A 107 -6.43 5.19 -7.84
C VAL A 107 -6.91 5.55 -9.23
N PRO A 108 -6.47 4.82 -10.28
CA PRO A 108 -6.91 5.08 -11.64
C PRO A 108 -8.39 4.71 -11.81
N VAL A 109 -9.12 5.57 -12.51
CA VAL A 109 -10.51 5.38 -12.88
C VAL A 109 -10.56 5.00 -14.36
N VAL A 110 -11.08 3.82 -14.65
CA VAL A 110 -11.10 3.26 -16.01
C VAL A 110 -12.53 3.07 -16.48
N LYS A 111 -12.79 3.41 -17.75
CA LYS A 111 -14.03 3.13 -18.46
C LYS A 111 -13.67 2.73 -19.89
N ASN A 112 -14.29 1.70 -20.44
CA ASN A 112 -14.04 1.20 -21.80
C ASN A 112 -12.55 0.95 -22.08
N ASN A 113 -11.85 0.33 -21.11
CA ASN A 113 -10.41 0.03 -21.18
C ASN A 113 -9.48 1.26 -21.34
N GLN A 114 -9.95 2.45 -20.96
CA GLN A 114 -9.17 3.68 -20.95
C GLN A 114 -9.18 4.33 -19.57
N ILE A 115 -8.04 4.88 -19.14
CA ILE A 115 -7.94 5.67 -17.91
C ILE A 115 -8.56 7.04 -18.18
N ILE A 116 -9.72 7.29 -17.59
CA ILE A 116 -10.44 8.55 -17.75
C ILE A 116 -10.15 9.56 -16.63
N GLY A 117 -9.46 9.13 -15.57
CA GLY A 117 -9.15 9.98 -14.43
C GLY A 117 -8.51 9.24 -13.26
N VAL A 118 -8.33 9.96 -12.15
CA VAL A 118 -7.86 9.43 -10.87
C VAL A 118 -8.69 9.96 -9.71
N VAL A 119 -8.79 9.19 -8.65
CA VAL A 119 -9.22 9.66 -7.32
C VAL A 119 -7.99 9.76 -6.45
N THR A 120 -7.80 10.89 -5.76
CA THR A 120 -6.65 11.13 -4.89
C THR A 120 -7.02 10.96 -3.42
N ALA A 121 -6.07 10.47 -2.61
CA ALA A 121 -6.20 10.38 -1.17
C ALA A 121 -6.63 11.72 -0.57
N LYS A 122 -6.04 12.84 -1.02
CA LYS A 122 -6.36 14.20 -0.57
C LYS A 122 -7.84 14.55 -0.75
N LYS A 123 -8.48 14.15 -1.86
CA LYS A 123 -9.93 14.40 -2.08
C LYS A 123 -10.81 13.56 -1.14
N ILE A 124 -10.42 12.31 -0.88
CA ILE A 124 -11.11 11.45 0.10
C ILE A 124 -10.98 12.05 1.51
N ILE A 125 -9.77 12.45 1.90
CA ILE A 125 -9.47 13.12 3.18
C ILE A 125 -10.27 14.42 3.34
N LYS A 126 -10.38 15.23 2.28
CA LYS A 126 -11.22 16.45 2.27
C LYS A 126 -12.69 16.10 2.48
N THR A 127 -13.19 15.03 1.86
CA THR A 127 -14.56 14.54 2.07
C THR A 127 -14.77 14.13 3.52
N LEU A 128 -13.85 13.34 4.08
CA LEU A 128 -13.89 12.91 5.49
C LEU A 128 -13.87 14.11 6.46
N SER A 129 -13.08 15.15 6.17
CA SER A 129 -12.94 16.34 7.01
C SER A 129 -14.23 17.18 7.14
N SER A 130 -15.20 16.96 6.27
CA SER A 130 -16.51 17.63 6.32
C SER A 130 -17.49 16.99 7.31
N LYS A 131 -17.13 15.85 7.89
CA LYS A 131 -17.96 15.10 8.86
C LYS A 131 -17.48 15.30 10.29
N ASP A 132 -18.31 14.89 11.24
CA ASP A 132 -17.91 14.87 12.64
C ASP A 132 -17.13 13.59 12.98
N ASN A 133 -15.81 13.73 13.09
CA ASN A 133 -14.91 12.63 13.46
C ASN A 133 -14.27 12.86 14.84
N ARG A 134 -14.87 13.70 15.70
CA ARG A 134 -14.31 14.05 17.02
C ARG A 134 -14.14 12.86 17.97
N TRP A 135 -14.91 11.80 17.73
CA TRP A 135 -14.88 10.54 18.47
C TRP A 135 -13.65 9.67 18.15
N ILE A 136 -12.94 9.93 17.04
CA ILE A 136 -11.67 9.26 16.73
C ILE A 136 -10.53 10.09 17.29
N LYS A 137 -9.76 9.51 18.20
CA LYS A 137 -8.56 10.12 18.78
C LYS A 137 -7.29 9.72 18.04
N ALA A 138 -6.26 10.57 18.10
CA ALA A 138 -4.97 10.32 17.47
C ALA A 138 -4.37 8.97 17.90
N ASN A 139 -4.49 8.62 19.19
CA ASN A 139 -3.99 7.35 19.75
C ASN A 139 -4.56 6.08 19.11
N LEU A 140 -5.71 6.17 18.43
CA LEU A 140 -6.30 5.05 17.72
C LEU A 140 -5.70 4.83 16.33
N ILE A 141 -4.98 5.82 15.78
CA ILE A 141 -4.61 5.84 14.36
C ILE A 141 -3.13 6.11 14.08
N TYR A 142 -2.36 6.64 15.03
CA TYR A 142 -0.96 6.95 14.75
C TYR A 142 -0.09 5.69 14.63
N THR A 143 0.86 5.73 13.68
CA THR A 143 1.94 4.75 13.64
C THR A 143 2.98 5.14 14.69
N GLN A 144 3.21 4.27 15.68
CA GLN A 144 4.16 4.51 16.77
C GLN A 144 5.61 4.39 16.29
N ASN A 145 6.54 5.01 17.02
CA ASN A 145 7.99 4.88 16.81
C ASN A 145 8.40 5.10 15.35
N PRO A 146 8.08 6.27 14.76
CA PRO A 146 8.40 6.53 13.36
C PRO A 146 9.92 6.52 13.16
N VAL A 147 10.34 6.03 11.99
CA VAL A 147 11.76 5.99 11.63
C VAL A 147 12.24 7.41 11.37
N THR A 148 13.26 7.84 12.12
CA THR A 148 13.87 9.16 12.00
C THR A 148 15.23 9.08 11.31
N VAL A 149 15.71 10.24 10.87
CA VAL A 149 17.09 10.48 10.40
C VAL A 149 17.61 11.77 11.04
N THR A 150 18.92 11.96 11.09
CA THR A 150 19.55 13.20 11.55
C THR A 150 19.85 14.13 10.37
N SER A 151 19.95 15.44 10.61
CA SER A 151 20.33 16.39 9.56
C SER A 151 21.73 16.18 8.98
N ASN A 152 22.60 15.45 9.69
CA ASN A 152 23.98 15.19 9.29
C ASN A 152 24.14 13.91 8.46
N GLU A 153 23.12 13.04 8.44
CA GLU A 153 23.11 11.87 7.58
C GLU A 153 22.98 12.28 6.10
N SER A 154 23.46 11.41 5.21
CA SER A 154 23.45 11.66 3.77
C SER A 154 22.06 11.45 3.15
N LEU A 155 21.81 12.11 2.01
CA LEU A 155 20.64 11.82 1.17
C LEU A 155 20.60 10.36 0.70
N SER A 156 21.77 9.72 0.48
CA SER A 156 21.88 8.29 0.15
C SER A 156 21.33 7.40 1.27
N THR A 157 21.57 7.76 2.52
CA THR A 157 21.03 7.04 3.69
C THR A 157 19.52 7.21 3.80
N ALA A 158 19.01 8.44 3.68
CA ALA A 158 17.56 8.70 3.66
C ALA A 158 16.86 7.90 2.54
N ARG A 159 17.42 7.93 1.32
CA ARG A 159 16.92 7.18 0.17
C ARG A 159 16.84 5.68 0.48
N ARG A 160 17.91 5.08 1.01
CA ARG A 160 17.98 3.66 1.38
C ARG A 160 16.93 3.29 2.42
N ILE A 161 16.73 4.14 3.44
CA ILE A 161 15.72 3.92 4.47
C ILE A 161 14.31 3.98 3.87
N MET A 162 14.02 5.02 3.08
CA MET A 162 12.71 5.21 2.45
C MET A 162 12.34 4.04 1.54
N THR A 163 13.23 3.65 0.63
CA THR A 163 12.93 2.57 -0.32
C THR A 163 12.93 1.19 0.34
N GLY A 164 13.88 0.92 1.25
CA GLY A 164 13.99 -0.34 1.96
C GLY A 164 12.82 -0.59 2.91
N LYS A 165 12.40 0.43 3.66
CA LYS A 165 11.25 0.34 4.58
C LYS A 165 9.91 0.67 3.92
N LYS A 166 9.92 1.11 2.66
CA LYS A 166 8.74 1.55 1.89
C LYS A 166 7.93 2.61 2.64
N ILE A 167 8.63 3.61 3.15
CA ILE A 167 8.09 4.78 3.85
C ILE A 167 8.50 6.05 3.12
N ASP A 168 7.59 7.01 3.05
CA ASP A 168 7.84 8.26 2.32
C ASP A 168 8.27 9.40 3.25
N HIS A 169 7.78 9.42 4.49
CA HIS A 169 8.02 10.49 5.44
C HIS A 169 9.09 10.08 6.44
N LEU A 170 10.15 10.88 6.54
CA LEU A 170 11.20 10.75 7.56
C LEU A 170 11.26 12.04 8.39
N PRO A 171 10.83 12.02 9.67
CA PRO A 171 11.14 13.11 10.58
C PRO A 171 12.65 13.27 10.73
N VAL A 172 13.14 14.50 10.61
CA VAL A 172 14.57 14.81 10.68
C VAL A 172 14.88 15.48 12.01
N VAL A 173 15.82 14.88 12.74
CA VAL A 173 16.28 15.32 14.05
C VAL A 173 17.52 16.18 13.91
N THR A 174 17.52 17.34 14.56
CA THR A 174 18.64 18.27 14.65
C THR A 174 18.76 18.78 16.08
N LYS A 175 19.90 18.51 16.74
CA LYS A 175 20.10 18.83 18.16
C LYS A 175 18.94 18.31 19.03
N ASP A 176 18.64 17.01 18.87
CA ASP A 176 17.60 16.27 19.59
C ASP A 176 16.15 16.76 19.43
N LYS A 177 15.91 17.65 18.45
CA LYS A 177 14.56 18.15 18.13
C LYS A 177 14.21 17.89 16.68
N ILE A 178 12.95 17.61 16.41
CA ILE A 178 12.46 17.46 15.04
C ILE A 178 12.16 18.83 14.47
N LYS A 179 12.85 19.17 13.39
CA LYS A 179 12.70 20.49 12.73
C LYS A 179 12.00 20.43 11.38
N GLN A 180 12.04 19.26 10.74
CA GLN A 180 11.48 19.08 9.40
C GLN A 180 11.08 17.62 9.15
N VAL A 181 10.26 17.41 8.13
CA VAL A 181 9.98 16.08 7.57
C VAL A 181 10.50 16.04 6.15
N LEU A 182 11.43 15.12 5.90
CA LEU A 182 11.95 14.80 4.58
C LEU A 182 10.98 13.83 3.88
N THR A 183 10.75 14.04 2.59
CA THR A 183 9.89 13.18 1.74
C THR A 183 10.64 12.70 0.51
N SER A 184 10.14 11.67 -0.19
CA SER A 184 10.75 11.26 -1.47
C SER A 184 10.75 12.39 -2.50
N ASN A 185 9.75 13.28 -2.47
CA ASN A 185 9.70 14.48 -3.33
C ASN A 185 10.81 15.47 -2.99
N HIS A 186 11.06 15.75 -1.70
CA HIS A 186 12.18 16.62 -1.31
C HIS A 186 13.52 16.03 -1.76
N LEU A 187 13.67 14.70 -1.62
CA LEU A 187 14.89 13.99 -1.98
C LEU A 187 15.11 13.99 -3.50
N ILE A 188 14.06 13.81 -4.31
CA ILE A 188 14.19 13.84 -5.78
C ILE A 188 14.49 15.25 -6.30
N GLU A 189 13.88 16.28 -5.73
CA GLU A 189 14.14 17.69 -6.07
C GLU A 189 15.56 18.11 -5.72
N ALA A 190 16.11 17.59 -4.62
CA ALA A 190 17.51 17.80 -4.28
C ALA A 190 18.45 17.16 -5.31
N ILE A 191 18.17 15.91 -5.71
CA ILE A 191 19.02 15.15 -6.64
C ILE A 191 18.95 15.67 -8.07
N ILE A 192 17.75 16.01 -8.57
CA ILE A 192 17.53 16.47 -9.95
C ILE A 192 17.34 17.99 -9.94
N PRO A 193 18.38 18.79 -10.25
CA PRO A 193 18.22 20.23 -10.36
C PRO A 193 17.29 20.58 -11.54
N LYS A 194 16.44 21.60 -11.35
CA LYS A 194 15.54 22.11 -12.39
C LYS A 194 16.36 22.56 -13.61
N GLU A 195 15.91 22.19 -14.80
CA GLU A 195 16.57 22.42 -16.10
C GLU A 195 16.87 23.91 -16.41
N SER A 196 16.32 24.86 -15.66
CA SER A 196 16.59 26.30 -15.81
C SER A 196 18.02 26.74 -15.43
N LEU A 197 18.84 25.86 -14.85
CA LEU A 197 20.28 26.11 -14.63
C LEU A 197 21.17 25.55 -15.75
N GLY A 198 20.57 25.13 -16.86
CA GLY A 198 21.21 24.44 -17.99
C GLY A 198 22.10 25.29 -18.91
N ARG A 199 22.66 26.43 -18.48
CA ARG A 199 23.62 27.18 -19.32
C ARG A 199 24.91 27.64 -18.65
N LEU A 200 25.06 27.57 -17.33
CA LEU A 200 26.23 28.14 -16.63
C LEU A 200 27.12 27.15 -15.87
N SER A 201 26.74 25.86 -15.76
CA SER A 201 27.54 24.88 -15.01
C SER A 201 28.15 23.82 -15.92
N ARG A 202 28.92 24.25 -16.92
CA ARG A 202 29.70 23.34 -17.78
C ARG A 202 31.10 23.04 -17.24
N GLY A 203 31.33 23.22 -15.93
CA GLY A 203 32.66 23.09 -15.36
C GLY A 203 32.73 23.06 -13.82
N SER A 204 31.77 22.47 -13.13
CA SER A 204 31.91 22.26 -11.68
C SER A 204 31.65 20.79 -11.35
N ASN A 205 32.62 20.16 -10.68
CA ASN A 205 32.57 18.79 -10.17
C ASN A 205 31.13 18.44 -9.77
N ARG A 206 30.54 17.44 -10.43
CA ARG A 206 29.26 16.86 -10.00
C ARG A 206 29.53 16.17 -8.65
N VAL A 207 29.55 16.95 -7.57
CA VAL A 207 29.45 16.43 -6.22
C VAL A 207 28.27 15.48 -6.26
N ASN A 208 28.50 14.21 -5.96
CA ASN A 208 27.45 13.21 -5.93
C ASN A 208 26.44 13.68 -4.89
N LYS A 209 25.35 14.32 -5.32
CA LYS A 209 24.39 14.98 -4.41
C LYS A 209 23.84 14.00 -3.38
N LEU A 210 23.83 12.71 -3.68
CA LEU A 210 23.45 11.67 -2.74
C LEU A 210 24.36 11.60 -1.50
N GLU A 211 25.63 11.98 -1.60
CA GLU A 211 26.56 12.03 -0.47
C GLU A 211 26.48 13.34 0.33
N SER A 212 25.72 14.33 -0.17
CA SER A 212 25.46 15.54 0.61
C SER A 212 24.56 15.23 1.81
N GLN A 213 24.73 16.02 2.88
CA GLN A 213 23.92 15.92 4.09
C GLN A 213 22.47 16.33 3.82
N ILE A 214 21.54 15.73 4.57
CA ILE A 214 20.12 16.09 4.52
C ILE A 214 19.92 17.58 4.85
N GLY A 215 20.67 18.13 5.81
CA GLY A 215 20.62 19.55 6.15
C GLY A 215 19.18 20.03 6.42
N ASN A 216 18.73 21.02 5.66
CA ASN A 216 17.37 21.58 5.72
C ASN A 216 16.48 21.16 4.52
N ILE A 217 16.77 20.01 3.91
CA ILE A 217 15.98 19.47 2.80
C ILE A 217 14.74 18.81 3.39
N GLY A 218 13.68 19.58 3.59
CA GLY A 218 12.44 19.09 4.18
C GLY A 218 11.40 20.17 4.42
N SER A 219 10.18 19.76 4.76
CA SER A 219 9.12 20.67 5.16
C SER A 219 9.23 20.99 6.65
N THR A 220 9.33 22.27 7.00
CA THR A 220 9.34 22.75 8.40
C THR A 220 7.95 23.03 8.95
N ARG A 221 6.96 23.30 8.08
CA ARG A 221 5.55 23.45 8.46
C ARG A 221 4.89 22.08 8.63
N ILE A 222 5.12 21.46 9.77
CA ILE A 222 4.59 20.12 10.07
C ILE A 222 3.50 20.23 11.14
N PRO A 223 2.26 19.83 10.84
CA PRO A 223 1.24 19.67 11.86
C PRO A 223 1.71 18.79 13.00
N GLN A 224 1.42 19.23 14.23
CA GLN A 224 1.66 18.48 15.45
C GLN A 224 0.31 18.24 16.15
N CYS A 225 0.15 17.10 16.81
CA CYS A 225 -0.99 16.82 17.67
C CYS A 225 -0.58 16.02 18.91
N SER A 226 -1.42 16.05 19.94
CA SER A 226 -1.33 15.18 21.11
C SER A 226 -2.02 13.84 20.85
N PRO A 227 -1.67 12.74 21.54
CA PRO A 227 -2.41 11.47 21.48
C PRO A 227 -3.94 11.58 21.72
N ASN A 228 -4.38 12.61 22.46
CA ASN A 228 -5.79 12.83 22.81
C ASN A 228 -6.52 13.81 21.87
N ASP A 229 -5.81 14.42 20.92
CA ASP A 229 -6.42 15.25 19.90
C ASP A 229 -7.31 14.41 18.99
N ASP A 230 -8.40 15.01 18.51
CA ASP A 230 -9.36 14.32 17.65
C ASP A 230 -9.03 14.43 16.16
N LEU A 231 -9.59 13.51 15.37
CA LEU A 231 -9.35 13.42 13.94
C LEU A 231 -9.80 14.67 13.18
N ASN A 232 -10.82 15.40 13.62
CA ASN A 232 -11.23 16.63 12.95
C ASN A 232 -10.16 17.72 13.06
N LYS A 233 -9.55 17.88 14.23
CA LYS A 233 -8.40 18.78 14.42
C LYS A 233 -7.22 18.38 13.53
N ILE A 234 -6.90 17.09 13.46
CA ILE A 234 -5.79 16.54 12.67
C ILE A 234 -6.04 16.73 11.16
N LEU A 235 -7.23 16.43 10.68
CA LEU A 235 -7.60 16.64 9.27
C LEU A 235 -7.51 18.11 8.88
N LYS A 236 -8.04 19.02 9.71
CA LYS A 236 -7.98 20.46 9.48
C LYS A 236 -6.53 20.96 9.44
N SER A 237 -5.67 20.51 10.35
CA SER A 237 -4.27 20.95 10.40
C SER A 237 -3.51 20.47 9.16
N MET A 238 -3.62 19.20 8.78
CA MET A 238 -3.00 18.63 7.57
C MET A 238 -3.46 19.30 6.28
N LEU A 239 -4.77 19.58 6.15
CA LEU A 239 -5.31 20.26 4.96
C LEU A 239 -4.88 21.73 4.90
N ARG A 240 -4.80 22.42 6.04
CA ARG A 240 -4.37 23.84 6.11
C ARG A 240 -2.88 24.00 5.79
N SER A 241 -2.03 23.07 6.24
CA SER A 241 -0.59 23.10 5.95
C SER A 241 -0.22 22.50 4.58
N ASP A 242 -1.19 21.94 3.87
CA ASP A 242 -1.00 21.13 2.65
C ASP A 242 0.03 20.00 2.84
N THR A 243 -0.06 19.29 3.96
CA THR A 243 0.83 18.16 4.27
C THR A 243 0.07 16.84 4.31
N THR A 244 0.77 15.75 4.03
CA THR A 244 0.20 14.39 4.06
C THR A 244 0.56 13.63 5.34
N CYS A 245 1.19 14.29 6.31
CA CYS A 245 1.48 13.76 7.63
C CYS A 245 1.25 14.79 8.75
N CYS A 246 1.03 14.28 9.97
CA CYS A 246 0.99 14.99 11.24
C CYS A 246 1.84 14.20 12.24
N LEU A 247 2.70 14.88 12.98
CA LEU A 247 3.49 14.24 14.04
C LEU A 247 2.69 14.22 15.34
N VAL A 248 2.82 13.13 16.08
CA VAL A 248 2.16 12.94 17.37
C VAL A 248 3.21 13.07 18.45
N ASN A 249 3.08 14.10 19.28
CA ASN A 249 4.01 14.36 20.37
C ASN A 249 3.29 14.27 21.71
N LEU A 250 4.03 13.79 22.71
CA LEU A 250 3.68 13.93 24.11
C LEU A 250 4.81 14.73 24.75
N TRP A 251 4.50 15.95 25.17
CA TRP A 251 5.51 16.96 25.53
C TRP A 251 6.50 17.18 24.36
N ASP A 252 7.80 17.10 24.62
CA ASP A 252 8.85 17.26 23.60
C ASP A 252 9.26 15.94 22.91
N ASN A 253 8.56 14.83 23.22
CA ASN A 253 8.91 13.50 22.71
C ASN A 253 7.97 13.07 21.57
N LEU A 254 8.56 12.74 20.43
CA LEU A 254 7.85 12.16 19.29
C LEU A 254 7.37 10.75 19.61
N GLN A 255 6.05 10.59 19.69
CA GLN A 255 5.41 9.29 19.93
C GLN A 255 5.07 8.57 18.62
N GLY A 256 4.73 9.34 17.58
CA GLY A 256 4.11 8.78 16.39
C GLY A 256 4.05 9.69 15.18
N ILE A 257 3.59 9.11 14.08
CA ILE A 257 3.24 9.83 12.85
C ILE A 257 1.87 9.33 12.36
N ILE A 258 1.01 10.28 11.96
CA ILE A 258 -0.25 10.00 11.27
C ILE A 258 -0.06 10.45 9.83
N THR A 259 -0.36 9.58 8.88
CA THR A 259 -0.35 9.87 7.45
C THR A 259 -1.73 9.67 6.85
N PHE A 260 -1.93 10.12 5.60
CA PHE A 260 -3.16 9.77 4.86
C PHE A 260 -3.40 8.26 4.79
N LYS A 261 -2.36 7.42 4.79
CA LYS A 261 -2.55 5.98 4.77
C LYS A 261 -3.25 5.48 6.03
N ASP A 262 -2.88 6.00 7.19
CA ASP A 262 -3.47 5.59 8.47
C ASP A 262 -4.95 6.00 8.52
N ILE A 263 -5.25 7.22 8.06
CA ILE A 263 -6.62 7.74 8.00
C ILE A 263 -7.47 6.97 6.96
N LEU A 264 -6.93 6.69 5.78
CA LEU A 264 -7.62 5.87 4.76
C LEU A 264 -7.87 4.44 5.25
N GLY A 265 -7.04 3.92 6.16
CA GLY A 265 -7.24 2.63 6.81
C GLY A 265 -8.59 2.52 7.51
N LEU A 266 -9.11 3.63 8.07
CA LEU A 266 -10.44 3.70 8.68
C LEU A 266 -11.54 3.43 7.65
N LEU A 267 -11.38 3.96 6.44
CA LEU A 267 -12.33 3.84 5.33
C LEU A 267 -12.18 2.53 4.55
N ALA A 268 -11.04 1.86 4.61
CA ALA A 268 -10.77 0.59 3.93
C ALA A 268 -11.31 -0.63 4.69
N SER A 269 -11.65 -0.46 5.97
CA SER A 269 -12.15 -1.54 6.82
C SER A 269 -13.42 -2.17 6.22
N LYS A 270 -13.37 -3.49 6.01
CA LYS A 270 -14.44 -4.36 5.47
C LYS A 270 -14.64 -4.47 3.94
N VAL A 271 -13.70 -4.08 3.07
CA VAL A 271 -13.77 -4.60 1.69
C VAL A 271 -13.38 -6.08 1.70
N GLU A 272 -14.36 -6.96 1.90
CA GLU A 272 -14.28 -8.37 1.53
C GLU A 272 -14.19 -8.43 0.00
N THR A 273 -12.99 -8.29 -0.58
CA THR A 273 -12.81 -8.79 -1.94
C THR A 273 -12.69 -10.30 -1.85
N PRO A 274 -13.57 -11.11 -2.46
CA PRO A 274 -13.32 -12.55 -2.52
C PRO A 274 -11.93 -12.74 -3.13
N ILE A 275 -11.05 -13.42 -2.40
CA ILE A 275 -9.73 -13.79 -2.94
C ILE A 275 -10.01 -14.61 -4.20
N PRO A 276 -9.55 -14.19 -5.39
CA PRO A 276 -9.65 -15.02 -6.58
C PRO A 276 -9.08 -16.41 -6.27
N LEU A 277 -9.94 -17.42 -6.36
CA LEU A 277 -9.60 -18.81 -6.13
C LEU A 277 -9.64 -19.54 -7.49
N TYR A 278 -8.48 -19.98 -7.95
CA TYR A 278 -8.36 -20.77 -9.17
C TYR A 278 -8.16 -22.23 -8.81
N ILE A 279 -9.11 -23.10 -9.15
CA ILE A 279 -8.96 -24.55 -9.01
C ILE A 279 -8.73 -25.15 -10.40
N VAL A 280 -7.63 -25.90 -10.56
CA VAL A 280 -7.22 -26.48 -11.84
C VAL A 280 -7.05 -27.98 -11.68
N GLY A 281 -7.66 -28.78 -12.57
CA GLY A 281 -7.51 -30.25 -12.59
C GLY A 281 -8.45 -31.02 -11.65
N LEU A 282 -9.62 -30.45 -11.33
CA LEU A 282 -10.65 -31.11 -10.55
C LEU A 282 -11.28 -32.27 -11.36
N PRO A 283 -11.53 -33.46 -10.76
CA PRO A 283 -12.28 -34.54 -11.41
C PRO A 283 -13.75 -34.15 -11.68
N ASP A 284 -14.36 -34.70 -12.72
CA ASP A 284 -15.76 -34.39 -13.14
C ASP A 284 -16.86 -34.98 -12.23
N ASP A 285 -16.55 -35.49 -11.02
CA ASP A 285 -17.56 -36.05 -10.10
C ASP A 285 -18.27 -34.95 -9.26
N GLN A 286 -19.38 -34.46 -9.81
CA GLN A 286 -19.98 -33.16 -9.50
C GLN A 286 -20.55 -32.96 -8.07
N ARG A 287 -20.65 -34.00 -7.22
CA ARG A 287 -21.19 -33.85 -5.85
C ARG A 287 -20.13 -33.55 -4.78
N ASN A 288 -18.87 -33.94 -5.02
CA ASN A 288 -17.77 -33.71 -4.07
C ASN A 288 -17.04 -32.39 -4.34
N SER A 289 -17.01 -31.95 -5.60
CA SER A 289 -16.35 -30.73 -6.08
C SER A 289 -16.85 -29.46 -5.39
N ASP A 290 -18.16 -29.28 -5.27
CA ASP A 290 -18.78 -28.08 -4.68
C ASP A 290 -18.56 -28.02 -3.16
N LEU A 291 -18.65 -29.15 -2.48
CA LEU A 291 -18.41 -29.26 -1.04
C LEU A 291 -16.94 -28.91 -0.72
N ILE A 292 -16.01 -29.46 -1.50
CA ILE A 292 -14.57 -29.22 -1.37
C ILE A 292 -14.23 -27.75 -1.63
N THR A 293 -14.80 -27.17 -2.69
CA THR A 293 -14.61 -25.76 -3.06
C THR A 293 -15.11 -24.84 -1.95
N SER A 294 -16.33 -25.07 -1.45
CA SER A 294 -16.92 -24.26 -0.36
C SER A 294 -16.11 -24.32 0.95
N LYS A 295 -15.48 -25.46 1.25
CA LYS A 295 -14.64 -25.64 2.44
C LYS A 295 -13.34 -24.84 2.34
N PHE A 296 -12.72 -24.84 1.17
CA PHE A 296 -11.51 -24.05 0.92
C PHE A 296 -11.80 -22.55 0.86
N GLU A 297 -12.92 -22.16 0.26
CA GLU A 297 -13.40 -20.76 0.28
C GLU A 297 -13.64 -20.26 1.71
N LYS A 298 -14.30 -21.06 2.57
CA LYS A 298 -14.47 -20.73 4.00
C LYS A 298 -13.13 -20.57 4.71
N THR A 299 -12.15 -21.42 4.38
CA THR A 299 -10.79 -21.34 4.92
C THR A 299 -10.08 -20.06 4.46
N LEU A 300 -10.16 -19.73 3.17
CA LEU A 300 -9.61 -18.49 2.61
C LEU A 300 -10.28 -17.25 3.19
N LYS A 301 -11.60 -17.27 3.39
CA LYS A 301 -12.33 -16.17 4.04
C LYS A 301 -11.89 -15.96 5.48
N ARG A 302 -11.73 -17.03 6.26
CA ARG A 302 -11.14 -16.97 7.62
C ARG A 302 -9.71 -16.43 7.60
N LEU A 303 -8.91 -16.84 6.61
CA LEU A 303 -7.56 -16.32 6.42
C LEU A 303 -7.57 -14.83 6.08
N GLN A 304 -8.45 -14.38 5.19
CA GLN A 304 -8.55 -12.98 4.78
C GLN A 304 -8.83 -12.04 5.96
N GLN A 305 -9.67 -12.46 6.91
CA GLN A 305 -9.96 -11.71 8.14
C GLN A 305 -8.69 -11.43 8.96
N THR A 306 -7.69 -12.31 8.89
CA THR A 306 -6.42 -12.19 9.62
C THR A 306 -5.27 -11.70 8.73
N TYR A 307 -5.34 -11.92 7.41
CA TYR A 307 -4.29 -11.68 6.42
C TYR A 307 -4.87 -10.97 5.19
N SER A 308 -5.07 -9.65 5.31
CA SER A 308 -5.48 -8.81 4.18
C SER A 308 -4.47 -8.78 3.02
N GLU A 309 -3.24 -9.27 3.22
CA GLU A 309 -2.13 -9.35 2.24
C GLU A 309 -2.31 -10.43 1.16
N ILE A 310 -3.30 -11.31 1.26
CA ILE A 310 -3.55 -12.38 0.28
C ILE A 310 -4.23 -11.78 -0.95
N HIS A 311 -3.61 -11.93 -2.13
CA HIS A 311 -4.14 -11.43 -3.40
C HIS A 311 -4.84 -12.49 -4.23
N GLU A 312 -4.36 -13.73 -4.17
CA GLU A 312 -4.81 -14.82 -5.03
C GLU A 312 -4.49 -16.15 -4.33
N ALA A 313 -5.35 -17.15 -4.53
CA ALA A 313 -5.08 -18.52 -4.19
C ALA A 313 -5.31 -19.42 -5.42
N ARG A 314 -4.38 -20.34 -5.66
CA ARG A 314 -4.48 -21.33 -6.73
C ARG A 314 -4.32 -22.73 -6.15
N VAL A 315 -5.24 -23.62 -6.48
CA VAL A 315 -5.22 -25.04 -6.14
C VAL A 315 -5.04 -25.80 -7.44
N SER A 316 -3.93 -26.52 -7.58
CA SER A 316 -3.65 -27.39 -8.72
C SER A 316 -3.76 -28.84 -8.26
N ILE A 317 -4.58 -29.62 -8.93
CA ILE A 317 -4.82 -31.04 -8.65
C ILE A 317 -4.36 -31.85 -9.86
N LYS A 318 -3.54 -32.87 -9.64
CA LYS A 318 -3.08 -33.80 -10.69
C LYS A 318 -3.36 -35.23 -10.24
N LYS A 319 -4.11 -35.99 -11.04
CA LYS A 319 -4.32 -37.42 -10.79
C LYS A 319 -3.17 -38.23 -11.40
N GLN A 320 -2.39 -38.91 -10.57
CA GLN A 320 -1.39 -39.87 -11.01
C GLN A 320 -2.09 -41.21 -11.30
N ARG A 321 -1.84 -41.76 -12.49
CA ARG A 321 -2.23 -43.14 -12.82
C ARG A 321 -1.25 -44.06 -12.11
N SER A 322 -1.73 -44.80 -11.10
CA SER A 322 -0.97 -45.91 -10.53
C SER A 322 -1.27 -47.13 -11.39
N GLY A 323 -0.24 -47.80 -11.92
CA GLY A 323 -0.44 -49.03 -12.69
C GLY A 323 -1.18 -50.07 -11.85
N GLY A 324 -2.31 -50.57 -12.35
CA GLY A 324 -3.04 -51.71 -11.82
C GLY A 324 -4.22 -51.43 -10.86
N THR A 325 -4.32 -50.27 -10.20
CA THR A 325 -5.42 -49.97 -9.28
C THR A 325 -6.36 -48.88 -9.83
N LYS A 326 -7.68 -49.06 -9.65
CA LYS A 326 -8.72 -48.07 -10.06
C LYS A 326 -8.59 -46.73 -9.32
N GLU A 327 -7.86 -46.68 -8.21
CA GLU A 327 -7.66 -45.49 -7.40
C GLU A 327 -6.33 -44.80 -7.74
N GLY A 328 -6.42 -43.70 -8.48
CA GLY A 328 -5.27 -42.83 -8.76
C GLY A 328 -4.97 -41.92 -7.58
N LYS A 329 -3.68 -41.71 -7.28
CA LYS A 329 -3.24 -40.74 -6.25
C LYS A 329 -3.45 -39.30 -6.75
N PHE A 330 -3.85 -38.41 -5.87
CA PHE A 330 -3.94 -36.98 -6.14
C PHE A 330 -2.68 -36.28 -5.64
N ASP A 331 -1.99 -35.58 -6.54
CA ASP A 331 -0.96 -34.59 -6.21
C ASP A 331 -1.62 -33.21 -6.20
N VAL A 332 -1.67 -32.59 -5.04
CA VAL A 332 -2.33 -31.31 -4.82
C VAL A 332 -1.32 -30.27 -4.39
N THR A 333 -1.30 -29.16 -5.13
CA THR A 333 -0.48 -27.99 -4.83
C THR A 333 -1.36 -26.78 -4.56
N ILE A 334 -1.21 -26.16 -3.39
CA ILE A 334 -1.83 -24.87 -3.04
C ILE A 334 -0.76 -23.79 -3.13
N MET A 335 -1.04 -22.76 -3.93
CA MET A 335 -0.23 -21.56 -4.05
C MET A 335 -1.02 -20.35 -3.54
N VAL A 336 -0.47 -19.61 -2.60
CA VAL A 336 -1.06 -18.36 -2.11
C VAL A 336 -0.13 -17.20 -2.43
N THR A 337 -0.61 -16.28 -3.27
CA THR A 337 0.12 -15.08 -3.67
C THR A 337 -0.18 -13.95 -2.69
N THR A 338 0.86 -13.27 -2.20
CA THR A 338 0.72 -12.16 -1.25
C THR A 338 1.45 -10.91 -1.73
N SER A 339 1.07 -9.73 -1.21
CA SER A 339 1.51 -8.42 -1.74
C SER A 339 3.01 -8.20 -1.77
N HIS A 340 3.77 -8.84 -0.88
CA HIS A 340 5.18 -8.51 -0.65
C HIS A 340 6.08 -9.71 -0.32
N HIS A 341 5.63 -10.94 -0.57
CA HIS A 341 6.42 -12.15 -0.29
C HIS A 341 6.41 -13.12 -1.45
N THR A 342 7.40 -14.01 -1.47
CA THR A 342 7.38 -15.20 -2.32
C THR A 342 6.06 -15.94 -2.14
N PRO A 343 5.44 -16.44 -3.24
CA PRO A 343 4.22 -17.23 -3.15
C PRO A 343 4.40 -18.38 -2.15
N LEU A 344 3.41 -18.58 -1.29
CA LEU A 344 3.42 -19.69 -0.35
C LEU A 344 2.94 -20.92 -1.08
N ILE A 345 3.80 -21.91 -1.21
CA ILE A 345 3.52 -23.14 -1.94
C ILE A 345 3.48 -24.29 -0.95
N TYR A 346 2.36 -25.02 -0.93
CA TYR A 346 2.16 -26.21 -0.14
C TYR A 346 1.80 -27.37 -1.07
N LYS A 347 2.42 -28.53 -0.86
CA LYS A 347 2.19 -29.75 -1.66
C LYS A 347 1.88 -30.92 -0.74
N SER A 348 0.93 -31.75 -1.14
CA SER A 348 0.63 -33.04 -0.49
C SER A 348 0.09 -34.01 -1.53
N VAL A 349 0.26 -35.30 -1.26
CA VAL A 349 -0.15 -36.40 -2.14
C VAL A 349 -0.95 -37.40 -1.32
N GLY A 350 -2.09 -37.88 -1.85
CA GLY A 350 -2.90 -38.89 -1.17
C GLY A 350 -3.96 -39.50 -2.07
N PHE A 351 -4.62 -40.55 -1.57
CA PHE A 351 -5.68 -41.27 -2.31
C PHE A 351 -7.05 -40.58 -2.19
N ASP A 352 -7.30 -39.88 -1.09
CA ASP A 352 -8.50 -39.08 -0.87
C ASP A 352 -8.19 -37.59 -1.03
N LEU A 353 -8.77 -36.98 -2.07
CA LEU A 353 -8.62 -35.56 -2.38
C LEU A 353 -9.10 -34.65 -1.23
N SER A 354 -10.19 -35.03 -0.54
CA SER A 354 -10.76 -34.26 0.57
C SER A 354 -9.82 -34.22 1.76
N ALA A 355 -9.27 -35.38 2.14
CA ALA A 355 -8.28 -35.48 3.22
C ALA A 355 -7.00 -34.69 2.88
N VAL A 356 -6.51 -34.78 1.64
CA VAL A 356 -5.32 -34.04 1.18
C VAL A 356 -5.54 -32.52 1.24
N LEU A 357 -6.70 -32.03 0.80
CA LEU A 357 -7.03 -30.60 0.85
C LEU A 357 -7.22 -30.08 2.27
N GLU A 358 -7.81 -30.89 3.16
CA GLU A 358 -7.94 -30.54 4.58
C GLU A 358 -6.57 -30.44 5.25
N GLU A 359 -5.69 -31.42 5.01
CA GLU A 359 -4.32 -31.42 5.52
C GLU A 359 -3.55 -30.17 5.06
N LEU A 360 -3.64 -29.85 3.76
CA LEU A 360 -2.99 -28.66 3.19
C LEU A 360 -3.57 -27.36 3.75
N SER A 361 -4.88 -27.29 3.96
CA SER A 361 -5.56 -26.16 4.60
C SER A 361 -5.08 -25.96 6.03
N GLN A 362 -4.93 -27.04 6.80
CA GLN A 362 -4.39 -26.97 8.16
C GLN A 362 -2.91 -26.58 8.17
N LYS A 363 -2.10 -27.09 7.24
CA LYS A 363 -0.69 -26.69 7.06
C LYS A 363 -0.56 -25.20 6.73
N LEU A 364 -1.42 -24.68 5.86
CA LEU A 364 -1.50 -23.26 5.52
C LEU A 364 -1.86 -22.42 6.76
N LEU A 365 -2.93 -22.78 7.47
CA LEU A 365 -3.38 -22.09 8.69
C LEU A 365 -2.32 -22.08 9.78
N ARG A 366 -1.72 -23.24 10.10
CA ARG A 366 -0.69 -23.38 11.16
C ARG A 366 0.55 -22.55 10.85
N ASN A 367 1.03 -22.57 9.61
CA ASN A 367 2.22 -21.81 9.23
C ASN A 367 1.97 -20.30 9.18
N LEU A 368 0.80 -19.88 8.69
CA LEU A 368 0.41 -18.49 8.74
C LEU A 368 0.26 -18.01 10.19
N ALA A 369 -0.39 -18.78 11.07
CA ALA A 369 -0.52 -18.47 12.49
C ALA A 369 0.85 -18.30 13.19
N LYS A 370 1.82 -19.17 12.91
CA LYS A 370 3.21 -19.02 13.40
C LYS A 370 3.88 -17.72 12.91
N ARG A 371 3.64 -17.32 11.66
CA ARG A 371 4.12 -16.04 11.10
C ARG A 371 3.44 -14.83 11.73
N ALA A 372 2.15 -14.91 12.06
CA ALA A 372 1.47 -13.86 12.83
C ALA A 372 2.06 -13.70 14.24
N LYS A 373 2.37 -14.81 14.94
CA LYS A 373 3.00 -14.75 16.28
C LYS A 373 4.38 -14.06 16.24
N ARG A 374 5.20 -14.33 15.21
CA ARG A 374 6.48 -13.63 14.98
C ARG A 374 6.32 -12.15 14.64
N ARG A 375 5.25 -11.78 13.92
CA ARG A 375 4.89 -10.38 13.60
C ARG A 375 4.24 -9.63 14.77
N SER A 376 3.61 -10.31 15.74
CA SER A 376 3.03 -9.64 16.92
C SER A 376 4.05 -8.89 17.77
N LYS A 377 5.34 -9.26 17.70
CA LYS A 377 6.46 -8.51 18.30
C LYS A 377 6.86 -7.26 17.51
N THR A 378 6.27 -7.00 16.35
CA THR A 378 6.57 -5.86 15.46
C THR A 378 5.27 -5.16 15.04
N SER A 379 4.86 -4.19 15.87
CA SER A 379 3.84 -3.15 15.61
C SER A 379 2.36 -3.60 15.53
N ILE A 380 1.53 -2.83 16.24
CA ILE A 380 0.07 -2.92 16.49
C ILE A 380 -0.77 -2.71 15.21
N ARG A 381 -0.48 -3.42 14.11
CA ARG A 381 -1.24 -3.31 12.84
C ARG A 381 -2.32 -4.38 12.66
N LYS A 382 -2.48 -5.30 13.59
CA LYS A 382 -3.48 -6.36 13.49
C LYS A 382 -4.02 -6.68 14.87
N MET A 383 -5.11 -6.04 15.22
CA MET A 383 -6.34 -6.65 15.73
C MET A 383 -7.30 -5.49 15.96
N GLY A 384 -8.58 -5.68 15.65
CA GLY A 384 -9.59 -4.82 16.25
C GLY A 384 -9.41 -4.91 17.77
N ILE A 385 -8.92 -3.82 18.38
CA ILE A 385 -9.36 -3.18 19.64
C ILE A 385 -9.62 -4.08 20.87
N PRO A 386 -9.36 -3.63 22.12
CA PRO A 386 -8.45 -2.61 22.67
C PRO A 386 -7.42 -3.27 23.62
N VAL A 387 -6.54 -2.49 24.25
CA VAL A 387 -6.00 -2.85 25.57
C VAL A 387 -6.20 -1.63 26.48
N PHE A 388 -6.72 -1.93 27.68
CA PHE A 388 -7.34 -1.11 28.74
C PHE A 388 -6.88 0.34 28.91
#